data_AF-A0A2G5TMS7-F1
#
_entry.id   AF-A0A2G5TMS7-F1
#
_cell.length_a   1.000
_cell.length_b   1.000
_cell.length_c   1.000
_cell.angle_alpha   90.00
_cell.angle_beta   90.00
_cell.angle_gamma   90.00
#
_symmetry.space_group_name_H-M   'P 1'
#
loop_
_entity.id
_entity.type
_entity.pdbx_description
1 polymer ?
#
loop_
_entity_poly.entity_id
_entity_poly.type
_entity_poly.pdbx_seq_one_letter_code
_entity_poly.pdbx_strand_id
1 'polypeptide(L)' 'MPADAYATEHIPGAAHYSFDSAYFKSEYIKFDLYPPEVFQKYIRLLGVNNNDQVVIYSRGAASGMMFASRPFWTFKV' A
#
# COMPACT_ATOMS: atom_id res chain seq x y z
N MET A 1 -0.71 1.29 7.91
CA MET A 1 -1.53 0.83 9.06
C MET A 1 -0.80 -0.32 9.72
N PRO A 2 -0.65 -0.35 11.06
CA PRO A 2 -0.09 -1.52 11.76
C PRO A 2 -0.91 -2.77 11.42
N ALA A 3 -0.25 -3.92 11.25
CA ALA A 3 -0.92 -5.18 10.90
C ALA A 3 -1.99 -5.55 11.94
N ASP A 4 -1.70 -5.31 13.22
CA ASP A 4 -2.61 -5.59 14.33
C ASP A 4 -3.91 -4.77 14.25
N ALA A 5 -3.81 -3.50 13.85
CA ALA A 5 -4.98 -2.63 13.70
C ALA A 5 -5.88 -3.05 12.52
N TYR A 6 -5.27 -3.60 11.46
CA TYR A 6 -6.01 -4.17 10.34
C TYR A 6 -6.70 -5.50 10.71
N ALA A 7 -6.03 -6.33 11.50
CA ALA A 7 -6.58 -7.60 11.97
C ALA A 7 -7.81 -7.41 12.88
N THR A 8 -7.83 -6.35 13.69
CA THR A 8 -8.97 -6.03 14.57
C THR A 8 -10.18 -5.49 13.79
N GLU A 9 -9.96 -4.51 12.90
CA GLU A 9 -11.04 -3.89 12.13
C GLU A 9 -10.56 -3.48 10.73
N HIS A 10 -11.17 -4.07 9.71
CA HIS A 10 -10.97 -3.67 8.31
C HIS A 10 -12.29 -3.78 7.53
N ILE A 11 -12.33 -3.14 6.36
CA ILE A 11 -13.48 -3.24 5.47
C ILE A 11 -13.50 -4.68 4.92
N PRO A 12 -14.63 -5.40 4.98
CA PRO A 12 -14.72 -6.76 4.46
C PRO A 12 -14.27 -6.84 3.00
N GLY A 13 -13.32 -7.74 2.70
CA GLY A 13 -12.75 -7.91 1.36
C GLY A 13 -11.61 -6.96 1.01
N ALA A 14 -11.20 -6.07 1.92
CA ALA A 14 -9.96 -5.32 1.75
C ALA A 14 -8.74 -6.26 1.80
N ALA A 15 -7.65 -5.83 1.20
CA ALA A 15 -6.33 -6.44 1.35
C ALA A 15 -5.42 -5.52 2.17
N HIS A 16 -4.58 -6.10 3.03
CA HIS A 16 -3.62 -5.32 3.80
C HIS A 16 -2.41 -4.94 2.95
N TYR A 17 -2.23 -3.64 2.72
CA TYR A 17 -1.04 -3.09 2.09
C TYR A 17 -0.02 -2.69 3.16
N SER A 18 1.09 -3.44 3.24
CA SER A 18 2.16 -3.21 4.22
C SER A 18 3.23 -2.30 3.65
N PHE A 19 3.50 -1.17 4.30
CA PHE A 19 4.56 -0.24 3.91
C PHE A 19 5.95 -0.87 3.99
N ASP A 20 6.18 -1.77 4.95
CA ASP A 20 7.49 -2.43 5.11
C ASP A 20 7.83 -3.39 3.97
N SER A 21 6.79 -3.92 3.31
CA SER A 21 6.94 -4.86 2.18
C SER A 21 6.83 -4.17 0.83
N ALA A 22 6.07 -3.08 0.75
CA ALA A 22 5.74 -2.44 -0.52
C ALA A 22 6.77 -1.42 -1.01
N TYR A 23 7.70 -0.99 -0.16
CA TYR A 23 8.78 -0.06 -0.54
C TYR A 23 10.15 -0.71 -0.39
N PHE A 24 11.08 -0.28 -1.24
CA PHE A 24 12.45 -0.76 -1.22
C PHE A 24 13.15 -0.22 0.04
N LYS A 25 13.81 -1.12 0.77
CA LYS A 25 14.61 -0.76 1.94
C LYS A 25 15.98 -0.25 1.48
N SER A 26 16.00 0.99 0.99
CA SER A 26 17.24 1.71 0.73
C SER A 26 17.89 2.15 2.04
N GLU A 27 19.22 2.10 2.09
CA GLU A 27 20.02 2.54 3.24
C GLU A 27 19.89 4.05 3.48
N TYR A 28 19.66 4.82 2.41
CA TYR A 28 19.68 6.29 2.44
C TYR A 28 18.33 6.93 2.12
N ILE A 29 17.43 6.21 1.44
CA ILE A 29 16.13 6.75 0.99
C ILE A 29 14.99 6.02 1.69
N LYS A 30 14.22 6.77 2.48
CA LYS A 30 13.02 6.22 3.12
C LYS A 30 11.88 6.15 2.10
N PHE A 31 11.20 5.00 2.03
CA PHE A 31 10.08 4.74 1.11
C PHE A 31 10.45 4.86 -0.37
N ASP A 32 11.61 4.30 -0.71
CA ASP A 32 12.07 4.21 -2.08
C ASP A 32 11.21 3.23 -2.89
N LEU A 33 11.11 3.46 -4.19
CA LEU A 33 10.27 2.65 -5.06
C LEU A 33 11.01 1.40 -5.53
N TYR A 34 10.30 0.28 -5.55
CA TYR A 34 10.76 -0.87 -6.31
C TYR A 34 10.71 -0.59 -7.82
N PRO A 35 11.50 -1.30 -8.63
CA PRO A 35 11.26 -1.38 -10.07
C PRO A 35 9.80 -1.78 -10.36
N PRO A 36 9.17 -1.23 -11.43
CA PRO A 36 7.74 -1.45 -11.72
C PRO A 36 7.34 -2.93 -11.74
N GLU A 37 8.18 -3.78 -12.32
CA GLU A 37 7.98 -5.22 -12.42
C GLU A 37 7.94 -5.96 -11.07
N VAL A 38 8.67 -5.48 -10.06
CA VAL A 38 8.66 -6.04 -8.71
C VAL A 38 7.42 -5.57 -7.96
N PHE A 39 7.08 -4.28 -8.11
CA PHE A 39 5.86 -3.73 -7.53
C PHE A 39 4.60 -4.41 -8.08
N GLN A 40 4.52 -4.62 -9.40
CA GLN A 40 3.40 -5.32 -10.04
C GLN A 40 3.22 -6.75 -9.50
N LYS A 41 4.31 -7.48 -9.26
CA LYS A 41 4.23 -8.82 -8.64
C LYS A 41 3.62 -8.76 -7.25
N TYR A 42 4.03 -7.77 -6.44
CA TYR A 42 3.48 -7.57 -5.11
C TYR A 42 1.98 -7.23 -5.14
N ILE A 43 1.57 -6.31 -6.00
CA ILE A 43 0.15 -5.93 -6.17
C ILE A 43 -0.70 -7.10 -6.66
N ARG A 44 -0.16 -7.93 -7.56
CA ARG A 44 -0.85 -9.12 -8.05
C ARG A 44 -1.03 -10.19 -6.97
N LEU A 45 -0.08 -10.32 -6.03
CA LEU A 45 -0.23 -11.18 -4.85
C LEU A 45 -1.34 -10.70 -3.91
N LEU A 46 -1.59 -9.39 -3.87
CA LEU A 46 -2.74 -8.81 -3.15
C LEU A 46 -4.08 -9.01 -3.89
N GLY A 47 -4.06 -9.59 -5.09
CA GLY A 47 -5.25 -9.87 -5.89
C GLY A 47 -5.72 -8.71 -6.77
N VAL A 48 -4.94 -7.64 -6.88
CA VAL A 48 -5.28 -6.47 -7.70
C VAL A 48 -4.72 -6.62 -9.10
N ASN A 49 -5.56 -6.39 -10.10
CA ASN A 49 -5.23 -6.44 -11.53
C ASN A 49 -5.46 -5.06 -12.20
N ASN A 50 -4.95 -4.90 -13.41
CA ASN A 50 -4.99 -3.62 -14.15
C ASN A 50 -6.39 -3.08 -14.45
N ASN A 51 -7.42 -3.94 -14.44
CA ASN A 51 -8.80 -3.55 -14.71
C ASN A 51 -9.59 -3.27 -13.44
N ASP A 52 -8.99 -3.45 -12.25
CA ASP A 52 -9.68 -3.32 -10.99
C ASP A 52 -9.66 -1.86 -10.51
N GLN A 53 -10.79 -1.40 -9.96
CA GLN A 53 -10.86 -0.09 -9.33
C GLN A 53 -10.24 -0.17 -7.93
N VAL A 54 -9.03 0.37 -7.79
CA VAL A 54 -8.30 0.36 -6.52
C VAL A 54 -8.73 1.52 -5.63
N VAL A 55 -9.27 1.20 -4.45
CA VAL A 55 -9.55 2.18 -3.40
C VAL A 55 -8.56 2.00 -2.26
N ILE A 56 -7.82 3.07 -1.94
CA ILE A 56 -6.80 3.04 -0.90
C ILE A 56 -7.28 3.86 0.28
N TYR A 57 -7.26 3.25 1.46
CA TYR A 57 -7.62 3.91 2.71
C TYR A 57 -6.56 3.66 3.78
N SER A 58 -6.51 4.55 4.76
CA SER A 58 -5.76 4.30 5.99
C SER A 58 -6.48 4.97 7.16
N ARG A 59 -6.03 4.75 8.39
CA ARG A 59 -6.49 5.44 9.60
C ARG A 59 -5.30 6.18 10.21
N GLY A 60 -5.60 7.23 10.96
CA GLY A 60 -4.60 8.05 11.64
C GLY A 60 -4.69 9.53 11.24
N ALA A 61 -3.57 10.24 11.33
CA ALA A 61 -3.49 11.66 11.08
C ALA A 61 -4.01 12.06 9.68
N ALA A 62 -4.49 13.31 9.57
CA ALA A 62 -5.11 13.84 8.37
C ALA A 62 -6.28 12.97 7.87
N SER A 63 -7.14 12.51 8.79
CA SER A 63 -8.28 11.63 8.47
C SER A 63 -7.88 10.34 7.73
N GLY A 64 -6.69 9.80 8.05
CA GLY A 64 -6.15 8.63 7.37
C GLY A 64 -5.57 8.90 5.98
N MET A 65 -5.43 10.15 5.56
CA MET A 65 -4.86 10.49 4.26
C MET A 65 -3.33 10.50 4.25
N MET A 66 -2.70 10.68 5.42
CA MET A 66 -1.24 10.80 5.54
C MET A 66 -0.50 9.60 4.93
N PHE A 67 -0.99 8.38 5.16
CA PHE A 67 -0.40 7.15 4.63
C PHE A 67 -1.16 6.57 3.43
N ALA A 68 -2.34 7.07 3.09
CA ALA A 68 -3.07 6.61 1.90
C ALA A 68 -2.59 7.32 0.62
N SER A 69 -2.16 8.58 0.75
CA SER A 69 -1.72 9.41 -0.38
C SER A 69 -0.45 8.91 -1.07
N ARG A 70 0.53 8.40 -0.30
CA ARG A 70 1.80 7.89 -0.83
C ARG A 70 1.62 6.67 -1.77
N PRO A 71 0.94 5.57 -1.36
CA PRO A 71 0.67 4.45 -2.25
C PRO A 71 -0.21 4.86 -3.43
N PHE A 72 -1.20 5.75 -3.25
CA PHE A 72 -1.97 6.29 -4.37
C PHE A 72 -1.06 6.92 -5.44
N TRP A 73 -0.08 7.72 -5.02
CA TRP A 73 0.90 8.27 -5.95
C TRP A 73 1.76 7.17 -6.60
N THR A 74 2.20 6.16 -5.84
CA THR A 74 2.96 5.02 -6.39
C THR A 74 2.20 4.22 -7.43
N PHE A 75 0.87 4.08 -7.30
CA PHE A 75 0.04 3.43 -8.33
C PHE A 75 -0.11 4.28 -9.60
N LYS A 76 0.13 5.59 -9.51
CA LYS A 76 -0.02 6.53 -10.63
C LYS A 76 1.27 6.69 -11.45
N VAL A 77 2.44 6.49 -10.83
CA VAL A 77 3.77 6.58 -11.46
C VAL A 77 4.00 5.37 -12.36
#